data_AF-E3N971-F1
#
_entry.id   AF-E3N971-F1
#
_cell.length_a   1.000
_cell.length_b   1.000
_cell.length_c   1.000
_cell.angle_alpha   90.00
_cell.angle_beta   90.00
_cell.angle_gamma   90.00
#
_symmetry.space_group_name_H-M   'P 1'
#
loop_
_entity.id
_entity.type
_entity.pdbx_description
1 polymer ?
#
loop_
_entity_poly.entity_id
_entity_poly.type
_entity_poly.pdbx_seq_one_letter_code
_entity_poly.pdbx_strand_id
1 'polypeptide(L)'
;MLKSLSILLLVLLSIATCRFLTEEDVCKSEEKRWDDCFDEWWKNKTTRNDFDFYQNLKNTMGCIGDYKCKGMKKLRKFQFDQMLFTKEQLSGGVMDCVEKAGRLSEFQQCLTPGARARYPVGVAYNEKVVECIGDLLERMECSVEDKKKIMSTAYSNRDFLEISMKDAENFDKEFDATKYL
;
A
#
# COMPACT_ATOMS: atom_id res chain seq x y z
N MET A 1 12.33 -48.72 0.83
CA MET A 1 10.86 -48.78 1.02
C MET A 1 10.36 -47.86 2.14
N LEU A 2 11.02 -47.78 3.30
CA LEU A 2 10.58 -46.90 4.41
C LEU A 2 10.49 -45.40 4.02
N LYS A 3 11.50 -44.86 3.32
CA LYS A 3 11.54 -43.44 2.92
C LYS A 3 10.40 -43.04 1.97
N SER A 4 9.99 -43.93 1.06
CA SER A 4 8.91 -43.68 0.10
C SER A 4 7.54 -43.67 0.79
N LEU A 5 7.33 -44.51 1.81
CA LEU A 5 6.15 -44.52 2.66
C LEU A 5 6.03 -43.25 3.51
N SER A 6 7.15 -42.73 4.03
CA SER A 6 7.18 -41.48 4.80
C SER A 6 6.79 -40.27 3.96
N ILE A 7 7.27 -40.20 2.71
CA ILE A 7 6.92 -39.13 1.77
C ILE A 7 5.43 -39.23 1.41
N LEU A 8 4.92 -40.44 1.14
CA LEU A 8 3.50 -40.63 0.84
C LEU A 8 2.60 -40.22 2.01
N LEU A 9 3.02 -40.52 3.26
CA LEU A 9 2.31 -40.11 4.46
C LEU A 9 2.32 -38.59 4.65
N LEU A 10 3.44 -37.91 4.39
CA LEU A 10 3.53 -36.45 4.44
C LEU A 10 2.67 -35.78 3.37
N VAL A 11 2.64 -36.35 2.16
CA VAL A 11 1.77 -35.89 1.05
C VAL A 11 0.30 -36.12 1.39
N LEU A 12 -0.05 -37.26 1.97
CA LEU A 12 -1.44 -37.54 2.40
C LEU A 12 -1.87 -36.70 3.60
N LEU A 13 -0.97 -36.43 4.55
CA LEU A 13 -1.22 -35.53 5.67
C LEU A 13 -1.41 -34.09 5.20
N SER A 14 -0.60 -33.61 4.25
CA SER A 14 -0.78 -32.28 3.66
C SER A 14 -2.04 -32.17 2.79
N ILE A 15 -2.41 -33.22 2.05
CA ILE A 15 -3.70 -33.27 1.32
C ILE A 15 -4.88 -33.31 2.29
N ALA A 16 -4.77 -34.05 3.41
CA ALA A 16 -5.81 -34.11 4.41
C ALA A 16 -5.97 -32.76 5.13
N THR A 17 -4.88 -32.12 5.58
CA THR A 17 -4.96 -30.81 6.25
C THR A 17 -5.39 -29.68 5.30
N CYS A 18 -5.02 -29.73 4.01
CA CYS A 18 -5.53 -28.78 3.01
C CYS A 18 -7.01 -28.97 2.67
N ARG A 19 -7.63 -30.13 2.97
CA ARG A 19 -9.06 -30.38 2.72
C ARG A 19 -10.00 -29.90 3.83
N PHE A 20 -9.47 -29.43 4.97
CA PHE A 20 -10.29 -29.03 6.12
C PHE A 20 -10.29 -27.54 6.44
N LEU A 21 -9.40 -26.75 5.84
CA LEU A 21 -9.43 -25.30 6.03
C LEU A 21 -10.43 -24.70 5.05
N THR A 22 -11.55 -24.22 5.58
CA THR A 22 -12.48 -23.42 4.82
C THR A 22 -11.90 -22.01 4.61
N GLU A 23 -12.42 -21.28 3.63
CA GLU A 23 -12.11 -19.85 3.46
C GLU A 23 -12.38 -19.07 4.76
N GLU A 24 -13.43 -19.46 5.49
CA GLU A 24 -13.78 -18.86 6.79
C GLU A 24 -12.70 -19.11 7.86
N ASP A 25 -12.11 -20.30 7.92
CA ASP A 25 -11.04 -20.62 8.86
C ASP A 25 -9.76 -19.82 8.55
N VAL A 26 -9.44 -19.68 7.27
CA VAL A 26 -8.33 -18.82 6.81
C VAL A 26 -8.59 -17.38 7.23
N CYS A 27 -9.80 -16.86 7.00
CA CYS A 27 -10.14 -15.49 7.34
C CYS A 27 -10.14 -15.20 8.83
N LYS A 28 -10.64 -16.11 9.66
CA LYS A 28 -10.54 -15.99 11.11
C LYS A 28 -9.08 -15.92 11.58
N SER A 29 -8.21 -16.74 11.00
CA SER A 29 -6.80 -16.73 11.36
C SER A 29 -6.08 -15.45 10.89
N GLU A 30 -6.37 -14.97 9.68
CA GLU A 30 -5.80 -13.73 9.15
C GLU A 30 -6.32 -12.50 9.92
N GLU A 31 -7.62 -12.46 10.25
CA GLU A 31 -8.21 -11.41 11.07
C GLU A 31 -7.60 -11.34 12.46
N LYS A 32 -7.37 -12.49 13.09
CA LYS A 32 -6.68 -12.54 14.38
C LYS A 32 -5.24 -12.03 14.27
N ARG A 33 -4.49 -12.48 13.25
CA ARG A 33 -3.13 -12.00 13.01
C ARG A 33 -3.11 -10.50 12.77
N TRP A 34 -4.07 -9.97 12.02
CA TRP A 34 -4.24 -8.54 11.81
C TRP A 34 -4.36 -7.79 13.14
N ASP A 35 -5.27 -8.23 14.00
CA ASP A 35 -5.54 -7.56 15.28
C ASP A 35 -4.32 -7.65 16.21
N ASP A 36 -3.68 -8.82 16.31
CA ASP A 36 -2.46 -9.03 17.12
C ASP A 36 -1.31 -8.09 16.66
N CYS A 37 -1.06 -7.98 15.35
CA CYS A 37 -0.01 -7.10 14.81
C CYS A 37 -0.33 -5.62 15.01
N PHE A 38 -1.61 -5.21 14.91
CA PHE A 38 -2.02 -3.81 15.10
C PHE A 38 -2.03 -3.41 16.58
N ASP A 39 -2.34 -4.33 17.49
CA ASP A 39 -2.25 -4.09 18.94
C ASP A 39 -0.80 -3.79 19.35
N GLU A 40 0.16 -4.53 18.81
CA GLU A 40 1.60 -4.26 19.02
C GLU A 40 2.00 -2.89 18.46
N TRP A 41 1.53 -2.56 17.25
CA TRP A 41 1.77 -1.25 16.65
C TRP A 41 1.23 -0.10 17.50
N TRP A 42 0.00 -0.22 18.02
CA TRP A 42 -0.63 0.80 18.85
C TRP A 42 0.11 1.01 20.17
N LYS A 43 0.57 -0.09 20.80
CA LYS A 43 1.40 -0.03 22.02
C LYS A 43 2.73 0.68 21.79
N ASN A 44 3.32 0.55 20.60
CA ASN A 44 4.58 1.20 20.25
C ASN A 44 4.41 2.67 19.81
N LYS A 45 3.25 3.03 19.23
CA LYS A 45 2.98 4.37 18.69
C LYS A 45 2.92 5.48 19.75
N THR A 46 2.57 5.16 20.99
CA THR A 46 2.44 6.13 22.09
C THR A 46 3.77 6.72 22.59
N THR A 47 4.91 6.42 21.94
CA THR A 47 6.23 6.79 22.46
C THR A 47 7.16 7.55 21.50
N ARG A 48 6.84 7.78 20.21
CA ARG A 48 7.89 8.10 19.20
C ARG A 48 7.49 8.96 17.98
N ASN A 49 8.52 9.56 17.34
CA ASN A 49 8.48 10.55 16.22
C ASN A 49 8.14 9.93 14.84
N ASP A 50 7.94 10.77 13.81
CA ASP A 50 7.54 10.36 12.44
C ASP A 50 8.45 9.31 11.75
N PHE A 51 9.76 9.30 12.03
CA PHE A 51 10.67 8.28 11.48
C PHE A 51 10.31 6.88 11.99
N ASP A 52 9.90 6.78 13.26
CA ASP A 52 9.46 5.54 13.86
C ASP A 52 8.11 5.08 13.30
N PHE A 53 7.26 5.98 12.80
CA PHE A 53 5.95 5.63 12.24
C PHE A 53 6.06 4.68 11.04
N TYR A 54 6.85 5.03 10.02
CA TYR A 54 6.95 4.24 8.78
C TYR A 54 7.69 2.92 9.01
N GLN A 55 8.74 2.92 9.84
CA GLN A 55 9.44 1.69 10.17
C GLN A 55 8.53 0.74 10.96
N ASN A 56 7.79 1.26 11.94
CA ASN A 56 6.82 0.46 12.70
C ASN A 56 5.70 -0.05 11.78
N LEU A 57 5.18 0.78 10.88
CA LEU A 57 4.17 0.34 9.92
C LEU A 57 4.71 -0.76 9.00
N LYS A 58 5.94 -0.64 8.50
CA LYS A 58 6.58 -1.68 7.69
C LYS A 58 6.69 -3.00 8.45
N ASN A 59 7.09 -2.94 9.72
CA ASN A 59 7.14 -4.12 10.59
C ASN A 59 5.74 -4.73 10.80
N THR A 60 4.73 -3.90 11.05
CA THR A 60 3.34 -4.33 11.19
C THR A 60 2.80 -4.99 9.91
N MET A 61 3.05 -4.39 8.74
CA MET A 61 2.65 -4.99 7.47
C MET A 61 3.39 -6.31 7.19
N GLY A 62 4.66 -6.41 7.59
CA GLY A 62 5.42 -7.66 7.55
C GLY A 62 4.87 -8.75 8.48
N CYS A 63 4.43 -8.36 9.69
CA CYS A 63 3.76 -9.26 10.65
C CYS A 63 2.42 -9.79 10.10
N ILE A 64 1.63 -8.91 9.46
CA ILE A 64 0.36 -9.27 8.83
C ILE A 64 0.60 -10.17 7.61
N GLY A 65 1.68 -9.96 6.88
CA GLY A 65 2.02 -10.71 5.68
C GLY A 65 0.95 -10.56 4.59
N ASP A 66 0.76 -11.63 3.81
CA ASP A 66 -0.35 -11.71 2.87
C ASP A 66 -1.67 -11.76 3.61
N TYR A 67 -2.68 -11.05 3.10
CA TYR A 67 -4.03 -11.04 3.62
C TYR A 67 -4.97 -11.30 2.46
N LYS A 68 -5.61 -12.47 2.41
CA LYS A 68 -6.40 -12.94 1.27
C LYS A 68 -7.88 -12.63 1.42
N CYS A 69 -8.35 -12.41 2.64
CA CYS A 69 -9.77 -12.17 2.90
C CYS A 69 -10.23 -10.82 2.41
N LYS A 70 -11.38 -10.78 1.73
CA LYS A 70 -11.99 -9.55 1.22
C LYS A 70 -12.49 -8.62 2.34
N GLY A 71 -12.70 -7.35 2.01
CA GLY A 71 -13.38 -6.39 2.86
C GLY A 71 -12.49 -5.28 3.40
N MET A 72 -12.93 -4.64 4.49
CA MET A 72 -12.31 -3.42 5.03
C MET A 72 -10.84 -3.62 5.44
N LYS A 73 -10.47 -4.76 6.02
CA LYS A 73 -9.08 -5.06 6.41
C LYS A 73 -8.18 -5.21 5.17
N LYS A 74 -8.67 -5.84 4.10
CA LYS A 74 -7.97 -5.90 2.79
C LYS A 74 -7.76 -4.52 2.19
N LEU A 75 -8.79 -3.67 2.20
CA LEU A 75 -8.68 -2.30 1.72
C LEU A 75 -7.65 -1.50 2.53
N ARG A 76 -7.68 -1.65 3.85
CA ARG A 76 -6.71 -1.00 4.73
C ARG A 76 -5.29 -1.53 4.51
N LYS A 77 -5.11 -2.82 4.24
CA LYS A 77 -3.82 -3.37 3.84
C LYS A 77 -3.32 -2.72 2.55
N PHE A 78 -4.17 -2.66 1.53
CA PHE A 78 -3.86 -2.02 0.26
C PHE A 78 -3.41 -0.56 0.46
N GLN A 79 -4.12 0.20 1.31
CA GLN A 79 -3.76 1.57 1.70
C GLN A 79 -2.37 1.65 2.32
N PHE A 80 -2.06 0.79 3.28
CA PHE A 80 -0.76 0.82 3.96
C PHE A 80 0.39 0.36 3.06
N ASP A 81 0.19 -0.66 2.23
CA ASP A 81 1.18 -1.11 1.27
C ASP A 81 1.46 0.00 0.23
N GLN A 82 0.42 0.69 -0.26
CA GLN A 82 0.59 1.85 -1.15
C GLN A 82 1.35 2.99 -0.47
N MET A 83 1.03 3.30 0.79
CA MET A 83 1.70 4.36 1.54
C MET A 83 3.18 4.03 1.80
N LEU A 84 3.50 2.78 2.12
CA LEU A 84 4.88 2.30 2.27
C LEU A 84 5.63 2.43 0.94
N PHE A 85 5.02 2.02 -0.17
CA PHE A 85 5.60 2.20 -1.50
C PHE A 85 5.89 3.67 -1.81
N THR A 86 4.93 4.57 -1.60
CA THR A 86 5.13 6.01 -1.81
C THR A 86 6.27 6.54 -0.96
N LYS A 87 6.35 6.13 0.31
CA LYS A 87 7.46 6.54 1.17
C LYS A 87 8.80 6.05 0.65
N GLU A 88 8.89 4.80 0.20
CA GLU A 88 10.12 4.23 -0.35
C GLU A 88 10.57 4.96 -1.62
N GLN A 89 9.63 5.26 -2.54
CA GLN A 89 9.94 6.00 -3.78
C GLN A 89 10.41 7.44 -3.53
N LEU A 90 9.85 8.13 -2.54
CA LEU A 90 10.17 9.53 -2.25
C LEU A 90 11.30 9.71 -1.22
N SER A 91 11.92 8.62 -0.77
CA SER A 91 13.04 8.67 0.18
C SER A 91 14.39 8.85 -0.52
N GLY A 92 15.44 9.14 0.26
CA GLY A 92 16.81 9.19 -0.27
C GLY A 92 17.11 10.40 -1.15
N GLY A 93 16.46 11.54 -0.90
CA GLY A 93 16.72 12.81 -1.59
C GLY A 93 15.97 13.01 -2.91
N VAL A 94 15.09 12.07 -3.30
CA VAL A 94 14.27 12.18 -4.52
C VAL A 94 13.45 13.48 -4.57
N MET A 95 13.03 13.98 -3.40
CA MET A 95 12.24 15.21 -3.28
C MET A 95 13.09 16.50 -3.18
N ASP A 96 14.42 16.41 -3.13
CA ASP A 96 15.31 17.56 -2.97
C ASP A 96 15.07 18.64 -4.03
N CYS A 97 14.86 18.24 -5.29
CA CYS A 97 14.61 19.18 -6.38
C CYS A 97 13.30 19.98 -6.17
N VAL A 98 12.26 19.32 -5.65
CA VAL A 98 10.95 19.94 -5.37
C VAL A 98 11.06 20.87 -4.16
N GLU A 99 11.79 20.44 -3.13
CA GLU A 99 12.02 21.23 -1.91
C GLU A 99 12.89 22.45 -2.18
N LYS A 100 14.00 22.31 -2.91
CA LYS A 100 14.89 23.42 -3.30
C LYS A 100 14.18 24.44 -4.18
N ALA A 101 13.24 23.99 -5.02
CA ALA A 101 12.39 24.87 -5.81
C ALA A 101 11.27 25.56 -4.98
N GLY A 102 11.11 25.23 -3.69
CA GLY A 102 10.07 25.77 -2.83
C GLY A 102 8.66 25.30 -3.19
N ARG A 103 8.52 24.16 -3.90
CA ARG A 103 7.24 23.67 -4.44
C ARG A 103 6.63 22.50 -3.67
N LEU A 104 7.15 22.18 -2.49
CA LEU A 104 6.66 21.08 -1.66
C LEU A 104 5.16 21.18 -1.35
N SER A 105 4.65 22.39 -1.06
CA SER A 105 3.22 22.58 -0.77
C SER A 105 2.34 22.27 -1.99
N GLU A 106 2.78 22.67 -3.19
CA GLU A 106 2.04 22.41 -4.42
C GLU A 106 2.05 20.92 -4.78
N PHE A 107 3.20 20.27 -4.59
CA PHE A 107 3.31 18.81 -4.70
C PHE A 107 2.32 18.08 -3.78
N GLN A 108 2.29 18.46 -2.50
CA GLN A 108 1.35 17.88 -1.51
C GLN A 108 -0.11 18.15 -1.89
N GLN A 109 -0.40 19.32 -2.46
CA GLN A 109 -1.74 19.62 -2.94
C GLN A 109 -2.14 18.70 -4.09
N CYS A 110 -1.25 18.40 -5.05
CA CYS A 110 -1.57 17.47 -6.13
C CYS A 110 -1.94 16.05 -5.63
N LEU A 111 -1.40 15.60 -4.49
CA LEU A 111 -1.61 14.25 -3.95
C LEU A 111 -2.75 14.14 -2.94
N THR A 112 -3.26 15.25 -2.40
CA THR A 112 -4.26 15.21 -1.32
C THR A 112 -5.68 15.28 -1.86
N PRO A 113 -6.66 14.53 -1.31
CA PRO A 113 -8.06 14.60 -1.72
C PRO A 113 -8.66 16.02 -1.68
N GLY A 114 -8.08 16.94 -0.89
CA GLY A 114 -8.47 18.35 -0.88
C GLY A 114 -8.29 19.06 -2.22
N ALA A 115 -7.37 18.61 -3.08
CA ALA A 115 -7.29 19.11 -4.46
C ALA A 115 -8.49 18.72 -5.33
N ARG A 116 -9.30 17.73 -4.92
CA ARG A 116 -10.55 17.39 -5.61
C ARG A 116 -11.51 18.56 -5.67
N ALA A 117 -11.50 19.43 -4.66
CA ALA A 117 -12.30 20.65 -4.64
C ALA A 117 -11.88 21.69 -5.71
N ARG A 118 -10.70 21.56 -6.32
CA ARG A 118 -10.23 22.41 -7.42
C ARG A 118 -10.77 21.98 -8.78
N TYR A 119 -11.31 20.76 -8.88
CA TYR A 119 -11.76 20.19 -10.13
C TYR A 119 -13.29 20.17 -10.20
N PRO A 120 -13.88 20.49 -11.38
CA PRO A 120 -15.32 20.43 -11.57
C PRO A 120 -15.92 19.07 -11.21
N VAL A 121 -17.16 19.09 -10.72
CA VAL A 121 -17.95 17.88 -10.48
C VAL A 121 -18.06 17.10 -11.80
N GLY A 122 -17.69 15.81 -11.78
CA GLY A 122 -17.70 14.94 -12.96
C GLY A 122 -16.35 14.73 -13.64
N VAL A 123 -15.28 15.41 -13.20
CA VAL A 123 -13.92 15.11 -13.64
C VAL A 123 -13.40 13.86 -12.94
N ALA A 124 -12.79 12.96 -13.70
CA ALA A 124 -12.01 11.82 -13.22
C ALA A 124 -10.80 12.36 -12.42
N TYR A 125 -11.02 12.61 -11.12
CA TYR A 125 -10.03 13.21 -10.21
C TYR A 125 -8.70 12.44 -10.18
N ASN A 126 -8.78 11.13 -10.37
CA ASN A 126 -7.68 10.21 -10.52
C ASN A 126 -6.70 10.67 -11.63
N GLU A 127 -7.16 11.00 -12.84
CA GLU A 127 -6.27 11.44 -13.93
C GLU A 127 -5.60 12.79 -13.64
N LYS A 128 -6.29 13.65 -12.88
CA LYS A 128 -5.77 14.96 -12.48
C LYS A 128 -4.61 14.91 -11.50
N VAL A 129 -4.44 13.83 -10.75
CA VAL A 129 -3.26 13.65 -9.89
C VAL A 129 -2.00 13.51 -10.74
N VAL A 130 -2.06 12.68 -11.79
CA VAL A 130 -0.93 12.43 -12.70
C VAL A 130 -0.57 13.69 -13.47
N GLU A 131 -1.57 14.39 -14.03
CA GLU A 131 -1.39 15.66 -14.76
C GLU A 131 -0.77 16.75 -13.87
N CYS A 132 -1.30 16.94 -12.65
CA CYS A 132 -0.79 17.95 -11.71
C CYS A 132 0.67 17.73 -11.35
N ILE A 133 1.06 16.48 -11.08
CA ILE A 133 2.45 16.14 -10.78
C ILE A 133 3.34 16.26 -12.02
N GLY A 134 2.86 15.84 -13.20
CA GLY A 134 3.58 15.98 -14.46
C GLY A 134 3.91 17.44 -14.77
N ASP A 135 2.89 18.31 -14.78
CA ASP A 135 3.04 19.76 -15.03
C ASP A 135 3.98 20.45 -14.04
N LEU A 136 3.94 20.00 -12.77
CA LEU A 136 4.85 20.49 -11.74
C LEU A 136 6.30 20.11 -12.11
N LEU A 137 6.54 18.84 -12.45
CA LEU A 137 7.87 18.29 -12.76
C LEU A 137 8.46 18.82 -14.06
N GLU A 138 7.66 19.18 -15.05
CA GLU A 138 8.14 19.82 -16.29
C GLU A 138 8.88 21.13 -16.02
N ARG A 139 8.47 21.85 -14.96
CA ARG A 139 9.03 23.15 -14.57
C ARG A 139 10.17 23.02 -13.54
N MET A 140 10.56 21.80 -13.20
CA MET A 140 11.57 21.51 -12.17
C MET A 140 12.80 20.82 -12.76
N GLU A 141 13.97 21.18 -12.23
CA GLU A 141 15.28 20.60 -12.56
C GLU A 141 15.55 19.32 -11.73
N CYS A 142 14.58 18.42 -11.68
CA CYS A 142 14.77 17.08 -11.12
C CYS A 142 15.52 16.19 -12.12
N SER A 143 16.30 15.22 -11.64
CA SER A 143 16.88 14.21 -12.52
C SER A 143 15.77 13.36 -13.19
N VAL A 144 16.07 12.74 -14.34
CA VAL A 144 15.10 11.85 -15.02
C VAL A 144 14.66 10.72 -14.09
N GLU A 145 15.57 10.19 -13.29
CA GLU A 145 15.29 9.10 -12.34
C GLU A 145 14.39 9.58 -11.20
N ASP A 146 14.62 10.78 -10.65
CA ASP A 146 13.77 11.34 -9.60
C ASP A 146 12.37 11.64 -10.15
N LYS A 147 12.26 12.22 -11.35
CA LYS A 147 10.96 12.44 -12.01
C LYS A 147 10.21 11.12 -12.19
N LYS A 148 10.92 10.06 -12.61
CA LYS A 148 10.32 8.72 -12.75
C LYS A 148 9.73 8.25 -11.42
N LYS A 149 10.52 8.24 -10.34
CA LYS A 149 10.05 7.81 -9.01
C LYS A 149 8.90 8.65 -8.48
N ILE A 150 8.95 9.97 -8.66
CA ILE A 150 7.86 10.87 -8.28
C ILE A 150 6.58 10.53 -9.06
N MET A 151 6.68 10.36 -10.38
CA MET A 151 5.54 9.97 -11.22
C MET A 151 4.99 8.59 -10.86
N SER A 152 5.83 7.62 -10.49
CA SER A 152 5.40 6.32 -9.98
C SER A 152 4.46 6.46 -8.78
N THR A 153 4.73 7.41 -7.88
CA THR A 153 3.84 7.69 -6.74
C THR A 153 2.53 8.37 -7.15
N ALA A 154 2.55 9.21 -8.21
CA ALA A 154 1.34 9.81 -8.74
C ALA A 154 0.39 8.75 -9.32
N TYR A 155 0.94 7.77 -10.07
CA TYR A 155 0.17 6.65 -10.59
C TYR A 155 -0.39 5.75 -9.48
N SER A 156 0.39 5.42 -8.46
CA SER A 156 -0.11 4.61 -7.35
C SER A 156 -1.22 5.31 -6.55
N ASN A 157 -1.11 6.64 -6.38
CA ASN A 157 -2.15 7.46 -5.73
C ASN A 157 -3.42 7.56 -6.60
N ARG A 158 -3.29 7.71 -7.92
CA ARG A 158 -4.42 7.67 -8.86
C ARG A 158 -5.23 6.39 -8.67
N ASP A 159 -4.57 5.25 -8.77
CA ASP A 159 -5.22 3.93 -8.70
C ASP A 159 -5.87 3.70 -7.33
N PHE A 160 -5.26 4.22 -6.25
CA PHE A 160 -5.86 4.21 -4.92
C PHE A 160 -7.14 5.07 -4.86
N LEU A 161 -7.13 6.27 -5.45
CA LEU A 161 -8.27 7.20 -5.45
C LEU A 161 -9.45 6.73 -6.31
N GLU A 162 -9.23 5.82 -7.25
CA GLU A 162 -10.31 5.14 -8.00
C GLU A 162 -11.09 4.14 -7.15
N ILE A 163 -10.57 3.74 -5.99
CA ILE A 163 -11.25 2.78 -5.13
C ILE A 163 -12.47 3.42 -4.49
N SER A 164 -13.64 2.95 -4.91
CA SER A 164 -14.93 3.30 -4.34
C SER A 164 -15.04 2.82 -2.90
N MET A 165 -15.20 3.76 -1.98
CA MET A 165 -15.46 3.46 -0.56
C MET A 165 -16.83 2.80 -0.33
N LYS A 166 -17.72 2.82 -1.32
CA LYS A 166 -19.03 2.16 -1.26
C LYS A 166 -18.92 0.64 -1.41
N ASP A 167 -17.83 0.13 -1.98
CA ASP A 167 -17.61 -1.30 -2.23
C ASP A 167 -16.61 -1.93 -1.26
N ALA A 168 -16.32 -1.24 -0.17
CA ALA A 168 -15.23 -1.60 0.73
C ALA A 168 -15.43 -2.94 1.44
N GLU A 169 -16.67 -3.38 1.63
CA GLU A 169 -17.01 -4.71 2.19
C GLU A 169 -16.70 -5.87 1.23
N ASN A 170 -16.64 -5.60 -0.09
CA ASN A 170 -16.32 -6.59 -1.12
C ASN A 170 -14.94 -6.36 -1.75
N PHE A 171 -14.12 -5.47 -1.17
CA PHE A 171 -12.81 -5.14 -1.73
C PHE A 171 -11.87 -6.34 -1.66
N ASP A 172 -11.32 -6.74 -2.81
CA ASP A 172 -10.43 -7.89 -2.94
C ASP A 172 -9.28 -7.65 -3.93
N LYS A 173 -8.65 -6.48 -3.84
CA LYS A 173 -7.44 -6.16 -4.64
C LYS A 173 -6.20 -6.21 -3.76
N GLU A 174 -5.09 -6.62 -4.36
CA GLU A 174 -3.75 -6.54 -3.76
C GLU A 174 -2.99 -5.37 -4.37
N PHE A 175 -2.19 -4.69 -3.53
CA PHE A 175 -1.31 -3.64 -4.02
C PHE A 175 -0.12 -4.30 -4.73
N ASP A 176 0.06 -3.97 -5.99
CA ASP A 176 1.15 -4.48 -6.82
C ASP A 176 2.09 -3.34 -7.18
N ALA A 177 3.22 -3.26 -6.45
CA ALA A 177 4.23 -2.23 -6.65
C ALA A 177 4.87 -2.29 -8.04
N THR A 178 4.93 -3.48 -8.66
CA THR A 178 5.64 -3.68 -9.94
C THR A 178 4.99 -2.95 -11.11
N LYS A 179 3.70 -2.60 -10.97
CA LYS A 179 2.97 -1.77 -11.95
C LYS A 179 3.49 -0.35 -12.07
N TYR A 180 4.28 0.11 -11.10
CA TYR A 180 4.70 1.49 -10.99
C TYR A 180 6.23 1.67 -11.05
N LEU A 181 7.01 0.59 -11.21
CA LEU A 181 8.48 0.63 -11.23
C LEU A 181 9.06 0.80 -12.65
#